data_AF-A0AAF1BM73-F1
#
_entry.id   AF-A0AAF1BM73-F1
#
_cell.length_a   1.000
_cell.length_b   1.000
_cell.length_c   1.000
_cell.angle_alpha   90.00
_cell.angle_beta   90.00
_cell.angle_gamma   90.00
#
_symmetry.space_group_name_H-M   'P 1'
#
loop_
_entity.id
_entity.type
_entity.pdbx_description
1 polymer ?
#
loop_
_entity_poly.entity_id
_entity_poly.type
_entity_poly.pdbx_seq_one_letter_code
_entity_poly.pdbx_strand_id
1 'polypeptide(L)'
;MSFDLKQYIAKASSTPGPDAPHAPGGEVKPQQWHVFESGAWVVAPATSAAPASAPDTLTLVTWNIDGFGGHAKPRAEALLGRVATLNPKPDIILFQEVNAAGAAAILASSFVQQGYYSSESPTPGPHWDWEGVPQPFVTLTLVSRSLAVGGVTRTSLPSRYDRDLLTADIVLGGGTLRVVNVHLDSLAHDPSFRPPQVALAAASIKAAGAGVIAGDWNPVLPLDDALCADNGITDEWVAIQGDAPGFTWNWDGRSKEPFPPNRLDKVATFGVRAAEIEILEPGTLSEGIDWSDHCGLRAVLVTSKLKHAHAMSPASYAALPTQHIKLSNHPASAGGVTPVQVITLYRPDANNAFTAIMMQELVDAIDAYEADDRVKVIVVTGHGKMFCAGADLSGNRAFQKTDNDTNGHRDGGGRVSMAIHRCTKPTIAAIQGAAVGVGITMTLPMTIRIAAAPAKIGFVFARRGLAMEAASSYFLPRLVGYSRALHVVTTGSVYPANHRLLDGLFSEVLDKPGDVLPRALELADDIAANCSGISIALNKALMYRSMPSAEEQHLLDSRVLYGLYGTKDLTEGVAAFMEKRNVKFTGTIKDAPQTYPWWFAADTRVPEGTDKAKL
;
A
#
# COMPACT_ATOMS: atom_id res chain seq x y z
N MET A 1 -22.84 33.76 -14.78
CA MET A 1 -21.86 34.74 -14.27
C MET A 1 -20.52 34.02 -14.17
N SER A 2 -19.46 34.54 -14.80
CA SER A 2 -18.13 33.92 -14.75
C SER A 2 -17.52 34.11 -13.37
N PHE A 3 -17.10 33.01 -12.74
CA PHE A 3 -16.42 33.00 -11.45
C PHE A 3 -15.07 33.71 -11.55
N ASP A 4 -14.87 34.77 -10.77
CA ASP A 4 -13.58 35.45 -10.63
C ASP A 4 -12.79 34.83 -9.48
N LEU A 5 -12.02 33.79 -9.84
CA LEU A 5 -11.10 33.07 -8.95
C LEU A 5 -10.16 34.02 -8.18
N LYS A 6 -9.83 35.19 -8.72
CA LYS A 6 -8.93 36.16 -8.06
C LYS A 6 -9.59 36.86 -6.88
N GLN A 7 -10.89 37.17 -6.95
CA GLN A 7 -11.62 37.75 -5.82
C GLN A 7 -11.82 36.75 -4.68
N TYR A 8 -11.99 35.46 -5.00
CA TYR A 8 -12.14 34.40 -4.00
C TYR A 8 -10.82 34.16 -3.25
N ILE A 9 -9.69 34.08 -3.96
CA ILE A 9 -8.35 33.99 -3.35
C ILE A 9 -8.10 35.17 -2.43
N ALA A 10 -8.39 36.41 -2.87
CA ALA A 10 -8.18 37.61 -2.07
C ALA A 10 -9.03 37.69 -0.78
N LYS A 11 -10.23 37.08 -0.77
CA LYS A 11 -11.12 37.03 0.40
C LYS A 11 -10.75 35.91 1.38
N ALA A 12 -10.20 34.81 0.90
CA ALA A 12 -9.70 33.72 1.75
C ALA A 12 -8.39 34.08 2.47
N SER A 13 -7.61 35.03 1.93
CA SER A 13 -6.38 35.55 2.53
C SER A 13 -6.58 36.49 3.73
N SER A 14 -7.82 36.87 4.07
CA SER A 14 -8.08 37.87 5.14
C SER A 14 -8.25 37.29 6.54
N THR A 15 -8.17 35.96 6.71
CA THR A 15 -8.17 35.31 8.03
C THR A 15 -6.72 34.95 8.39
N PRO A 16 -6.11 35.56 9.42
CA PRO A 16 -4.71 35.32 9.76
C PRO A 16 -4.55 33.93 10.37
N GLY A 17 -4.14 32.95 9.56
CA GLY A 17 -3.52 31.71 10.04
C GLY A 17 -2.02 31.93 10.22
N PRO A 18 -1.33 31.20 11.10
CA PRO A 18 0.10 31.36 11.33
C PRO A 18 0.89 31.15 10.02
N ASP A 19 1.74 32.12 9.67
CA ASP A 19 2.47 32.22 8.40
C ASP A 19 3.59 31.16 8.21
N ALA A 20 3.66 30.11 9.05
CA ALA A 20 4.70 29.09 8.99
C ALA A 20 4.14 27.67 9.20
N PRO A 21 4.69 26.65 8.49
CA PRO A 21 4.30 25.26 8.69
C PRO A 21 4.59 24.79 10.12
N HIS A 22 3.61 24.16 10.76
CA HIS A 22 3.80 23.52 12.06
C HIS A 22 4.43 22.13 11.85
N ALA A 23 5.75 22.04 12.02
CA ALA A 23 6.57 20.82 12.10
C ALA A 23 6.60 19.87 10.87
N PRO A 24 7.65 19.04 10.70
CA PRO A 24 7.63 17.94 9.73
C PRO A 24 6.66 16.85 10.22
N GLY A 25 5.55 16.64 9.50
CA GLY A 25 4.60 15.56 9.81
C GLY A 25 5.24 14.17 9.78
N GLY A 26 4.59 13.19 10.40
CA GLY A 26 5.02 11.78 10.42
C GLY A 26 5.29 11.20 11.81
N GLU A 27 5.08 11.95 12.89
CA GLU A 27 5.17 11.39 14.25
C GLU A 27 3.93 10.52 14.52
N VAL A 28 4.14 9.23 14.78
CA VAL A 28 3.06 8.27 15.08
C VAL A 28 2.95 8.07 16.59
N LYS A 29 1.78 8.36 17.16
CA LYS A 29 1.46 8.20 18.58
C LYS A 29 0.42 7.09 18.75
N PRO A 30 0.73 6.01 19.50
CA PRO A 30 -0.27 5.03 19.89
C PRO A 30 -1.36 5.67 20.75
N GLN A 31 -2.61 5.26 20.51
CA GLN A 31 -3.76 5.63 21.32
C GLN A 31 -4.42 4.36 21.88
N GLN A 32 -5.37 4.53 22.80
CA GLN A 32 -6.10 3.43 23.42
C GLN A 32 -7.55 3.42 22.94
N TRP A 33 -8.12 2.23 22.81
CA TRP A 33 -9.56 2.08 22.71
C TRP A 33 -10.19 2.23 24.08
N HIS A 34 -11.40 2.77 24.11
CA HIS A 34 -12.22 2.93 25.29
C HIS A 34 -13.55 2.20 25.11
N VAL A 35 -14.08 1.62 26.18
CA VAL A 35 -15.38 0.97 26.22
C VAL A 35 -16.14 1.39 27.47
N PHE A 36 -17.46 1.53 27.39
CA PHE A 36 -18.28 1.85 28.55
C PHE A 36 -18.71 0.57 29.27
N GLU A 37 -18.25 0.39 30.50
CA GLU A 37 -18.55 -0.77 31.34
C GLU A 37 -18.75 -0.33 32.79
N SER A 38 -19.71 -0.96 33.48
CA SER A 38 -19.98 -0.70 34.90
C SER A 38 -20.20 0.78 35.26
N GLY A 39 -20.78 1.56 34.33
CA GLY A 39 -21.11 2.98 34.54
C GLY A 39 -19.97 3.97 34.26
N ALA A 40 -18.83 3.50 33.72
CA ALA A 40 -17.70 4.37 33.37
C ALA A 40 -17.04 3.96 32.04
N TRP A 41 -16.38 4.92 31.39
CA TRP A 41 -15.48 4.62 30.27
C TRP A 41 -14.16 4.10 30.80
N VAL A 42 -13.78 2.90 30.37
CA VAL A 42 -12.53 2.22 30.74
C VAL A 42 -11.71 1.91 29.49
N VAL A 43 -10.41 1.69 29.65
CA VAL A 43 -9.54 1.28 28.55
C VAL A 43 -9.92 -0.13 28.11
N ALA A 44 -10.24 -0.29 26.83
CA ALA A 44 -10.47 -1.58 26.22
C ALA A 44 -9.13 -2.16 25.72
N PRO A 45 -8.82 -3.43 26.01
CA PRO A 45 -7.70 -4.09 25.38
C PRO A 45 -7.96 -4.21 23.88
N ALA A 46 -6.96 -3.92 23.04
CA ALA A 46 -7.03 -4.28 21.63
C ALA A 46 -7.19 -5.80 21.53
N THR A 47 -8.24 -6.26 20.84
CA THR A 47 -8.55 -7.68 20.68
C THR A 47 -8.01 -8.17 19.34
N SER A 48 -6.94 -8.97 19.39
CA SER A 48 -6.38 -9.61 18.19
C SER A 48 -7.15 -10.86 17.74
N ALA A 49 -8.11 -11.33 18.54
CA ALA A 49 -8.93 -12.49 18.23
C ALA A 49 -10.13 -12.08 17.39
N ALA A 50 -10.11 -12.44 16.10
CA ALA A 50 -11.23 -12.20 15.19
C ALA A 50 -12.50 -12.97 15.65
N PRO A 51 -13.71 -12.38 15.50
CA PRO A 51 -14.94 -13.12 15.71
C PRO A 51 -15.03 -14.31 14.72
N ALA A 52 -15.63 -15.42 15.16
CA ALA A 52 -15.73 -16.67 14.40
C ALA A 52 -16.38 -16.53 13.00
N SER A 53 -17.16 -15.46 12.78
CA SER A 53 -17.64 -15.04 11.46
C SER A 53 -17.58 -13.52 11.34
N ALA A 54 -16.62 -12.98 10.58
CA ALA A 54 -16.64 -11.58 10.18
C ALA A 54 -17.76 -11.34 9.15
N PRO A 55 -18.49 -10.22 9.23
CA PRO A 55 -19.56 -9.90 8.29
C PRO A 55 -19.00 -9.71 6.88
N ASP A 56 -19.78 -10.05 5.85
CA ASP A 56 -19.41 -9.87 4.42
C ASP A 56 -19.39 -8.42 3.96
N THR A 57 -20.06 -7.58 4.73
CA THR A 57 -20.13 -6.14 4.53
C THR A 57 -20.00 -5.40 5.85
N LEU A 58 -19.46 -4.19 5.81
CA LEU A 58 -19.45 -3.26 6.94
C LEU A 58 -20.07 -1.94 6.52
N THR A 59 -20.90 -1.37 7.38
CA THR A 59 -21.50 -0.05 7.16
C THR A 59 -20.63 1.01 7.80
N LEU A 60 -20.07 1.91 7.00
CA LEU A 60 -19.29 3.06 7.44
C LEU A 60 -20.13 4.33 7.31
N VAL A 61 -20.11 5.16 8.34
CA VAL A 61 -20.64 6.53 8.31
C VAL A 61 -19.52 7.50 8.63
N THR A 62 -19.43 8.59 7.88
CA THR A 62 -18.53 9.71 8.18
C THR A 62 -19.28 11.05 8.18
N TRP A 63 -18.97 11.93 9.12
CA TRP A 63 -19.64 13.23 9.25
C TRP A 63 -18.80 14.27 10.01
N ASN A 64 -18.67 15.47 9.44
CA ASN A 64 -18.15 16.66 10.13
C ASN A 64 -19.23 17.29 11.03
N ILE A 65 -18.93 17.54 12.32
CA ILE A 65 -19.89 18.00 13.34
C ILE A 65 -19.97 19.54 13.44
N ASP A 66 -19.09 20.29 12.76
CA ASP A 66 -18.95 21.76 12.92
C ASP A 66 -18.67 22.14 14.38
N GLY A 67 -17.48 21.76 14.84
CA GLY A 67 -17.01 21.99 16.21
C GLY A 67 -16.69 23.45 16.52
N PHE A 68 -16.56 24.28 15.49
CA PHE A 68 -16.32 25.72 15.61
C PHE A 68 -17.60 26.52 15.80
N GLY A 69 -18.73 26.02 15.28
CA GLY A 69 -20.02 26.68 15.43
C GLY A 69 -20.60 26.58 16.85
N GLY A 70 -21.57 27.44 17.13
CA GLY A 70 -22.34 27.37 18.37
C GLY A 70 -23.17 26.08 18.47
N HIS A 71 -23.61 25.71 19.66
CA HIS A 71 -24.52 24.57 19.90
C HIS A 71 -23.90 23.18 19.58
N ALA A 72 -22.59 23.01 19.74
CA ALA A 72 -21.88 21.75 19.48
C ALA A 72 -22.49 20.51 20.17
N LYS A 73 -22.98 20.64 21.41
CA LYS A 73 -23.66 19.55 22.12
C LYS A 73 -25.00 19.17 21.46
N PRO A 74 -25.99 20.09 21.32
CA PRO A 74 -27.24 19.79 20.60
C PRO A 74 -27.05 19.25 19.18
N ARG A 75 -26.04 19.75 18.45
CA ARG A 75 -25.68 19.26 17.11
C ARG A 75 -25.21 17.82 17.13
N ALA A 76 -24.26 17.50 18.01
CA ALA A 76 -23.76 16.13 18.18
C ALA A 76 -24.87 15.16 18.61
N GLU A 77 -25.77 15.58 19.50
CA GLU A 77 -26.94 14.77 19.92
C GLU A 77 -27.90 14.50 18.75
N ALA A 78 -28.21 15.52 17.93
CA ALA A 78 -29.11 15.39 16.80
C ALA A 78 -28.51 14.52 15.67
N LEU A 79 -27.23 14.73 15.33
CA LEU A 79 -26.48 13.90 14.39
C LEU A 79 -26.46 12.45 14.84
N LEU A 80 -26.13 12.20 16.10
CA LEU A 80 -26.09 10.85 16.64
C LEU A 80 -27.48 10.20 16.66
N GLY A 81 -28.53 10.98 16.95
CA GLY A 81 -29.92 10.56 16.81
C GLY A 81 -30.24 10.10 15.39
N ARG A 82 -29.79 10.85 14.37
CA ARG A 82 -29.92 10.45 12.96
C ARG A 82 -29.16 9.17 12.66
N VAL A 83 -27.88 9.10 13.05
CA VAL A 83 -27.01 7.93 12.82
C VAL A 83 -27.60 6.67 13.48
N ALA A 84 -28.19 6.78 14.67
CA ALA A 84 -28.82 5.67 15.38
C ALA A 84 -30.08 5.11 14.68
N THR A 85 -30.71 5.88 13.79
CA THR A 85 -31.87 5.44 13.00
C THR A 85 -31.51 4.75 11.68
N LEU A 86 -30.23 4.75 11.29
CA LEU A 86 -29.80 4.14 10.03
C LEU A 86 -29.97 2.62 10.06
N ASN A 87 -30.38 2.08 8.91
CA ASN A 87 -30.49 0.65 8.67
C ASN A 87 -29.84 0.29 7.33
N PRO A 88 -28.85 -0.60 7.28
CA PRO A 88 -28.22 -1.28 8.42
C PRO A 88 -27.56 -0.32 9.41
N LYS A 89 -27.47 -0.73 10.68
CA LYS A 89 -26.79 0.06 11.71
C LYS A 89 -25.31 0.23 11.32
N PRO A 90 -24.70 1.40 11.55
CA PRO A 90 -23.30 1.62 11.23
C PRO A 90 -22.39 0.71 12.07
N ASP A 91 -21.47 0.01 11.42
CA ASP A 91 -20.41 -0.74 12.09
C ASP A 91 -19.26 0.18 12.49
N ILE A 92 -19.04 1.25 11.71
CA ILE A 92 -17.96 2.22 11.86
C ILE A 92 -18.56 3.62 11.75
N ILE A 93 -18.25 4.50 12.69
CA ILE A 93 -18.68 5.91 12.65
C ILE A 93 -17.45 6.80 12.82
N LEU A 94 -17.23 7.69 11.87
CA LEU A 94 -16.11 8.63 11.82
C LEU A 94 -16.66 10.04 11.98
N PHE A 95 -16.29 10.70 13.06
CA PHE A 95 -16.62 12.10 13.25
C PHE A 95 -15.38 12.98 13.09
N GLN A 96 -15.57 14.13 12.46
CA GLN A 96 -14.58 15.19 12.33
C GLN A 96 -15.07 16.46 13.03
N GLU A 97 -14.15 17.35 13.36
CA GLU A 97 -14.42 18.58 14.12
C GLU A 97 -15.16 18.35 15.44
N VAL A 98 -14.81 17.27 16.15
CA VAL A 98 -15.40 17.00 17.44
C VAL A 98 -14.70 17.84 18.50
N ASN A 99 -15.36 18.91 18.93
CA ASN A 99 -14.88 19.67 20.08
C ASN A 99 -15.20 18.96 21.40
N ALA A 100 -14.65 19.53 22.45
CA ALA A 100 -14.93 19.26 23.85
C ALA A 100 -16.37 18.85 24.21
N ALA A 101 -17.33 19.73 23.91
CA ALA A 101 -18.73 19.55 24.27
C ALA A 101 -19.42 18.49 23.40
N GLY A 102 -19.06 18.42 22.11
CA GLY A 102 -19.54 17.39 21.18
C GLY A 102 -19.09 15.99 21.59
N ALA A 103 -17.82 15.82 21.94
CA ALA A 103 -17.29 14.54 22.42
C ALA A 103 -18.02 14.07 23.69
N ALA A 104 -18.22 14.97 24.66
CA ALA A 104 -18.96 14.66 25.89
C ALA A 104 -20.40 14.21 25.59
N ALA A 105 -21.07 14.85 24.63
CA ALA A 105 -22.42 14.49 24.21
C ALA A 105 -22.48 13.11 23.53
N ILE A 106 -21.55 12.84 22.61
CA ILE A 106 -21.44 11.55 21.90
C ILE A 106 -21.21 10.42 22.90
N LEU A 107 -20.25 10.58 23.81
CA LEU A 107 -19.85 9.56 24.78
C LEU A 107 -20.86 9.38 25.94
N ALA A 108 -21.78 10.33 26.12
CA ALA A 108 -22.90 10.21 27.06
C ALA A 108 -24.10 9.44 26.48
N SER A 109 -24.14 9.23 25.15
CA SER A 109 -25.26 8.56 24.49
C SER A 109 -25.32 7.07 24.82
N SER A 110 -26.51 6.59 25.18
CA SER A 110 -26.76 5.17 25.44
C SER A 110 -26.50 4.30 24.20
N PHE A 111 -26.77 4.83 23.00
CA PHE A 111 -26.46 4.17 21.73
C PHE A 111 -24.97 3.86 21.59
N VAL A 112 -24.12 4.83 21.96
CA VAL A 112 -22.66 4.69 21.89
C VAL A 112 -22.14 3.80 23.01
N GLN A 113 -22.54 4.08 24.26
CA GLN A 113 -22.11 3.34 25.44
C GLN A 113 -22.42 1.84 25.36
N GLN A 114 -23.58 1.47 24.82
CA GLN A 114 -23.97 0.06 24.71
C GLN A 114 -23.36 -0.63 23.49
N GLY A 115 -23.08 0.12 22.43
CA GLY A 115 -22.83 -0.44 21.11
C GLY A 115 -21.40 -0.33 20.59
N TYR A 116 -20.56 0.57 21.10
CA TYR A 116 -19.32 0.95 20.42
C TYR A 116 -18.10 1.02 21.35
N TYR A 117 -16.94 0.68 20.78
CA TYR A 117 -15.63 1.15 21.21
C TYR A 117 -15.42 2.58 20.71
N SER A 118 -14.68 3.39 21.48
CA SER A 118 -14.32 4.77 21.12
C SER A 118 -12.81 4.95 21.11
N SER A 119 -12.28 5.69 20.11
CA SER A 119 -10.88 6.13 20.14
C SER A 119 -10.62 7.17 21.23
N GLU A 120 -11.66 7.89 21.65
CA GLU A 120 -11.60 8.97 22.64
C GLU A 120 -12.26 8.60 23.97
N SER A 121 -11.78 9.23 25.04
CA SER A 121 -12.31 9.12 26.40
C SER A 121 -12.96 10.44 26.82
N PRO A 122 -13.97 10.43 27.72
CA PRO A 122 -14.49 11.66 28.33
C PRO A 122 -13.47 12.36 29.24
N THR A 123 -12.40 11.68 29.65
CA THR A 123 -11.30 12.27 30.43
C THR A 123 -10.22 12.76 29.47
N PRO A 124 -9.81 14.04 29.52
CA PRO A 124 -8.75 14.58 28.67
C PRO A 124 -7.44 13.77 28.78
N GLY A 125 -6.90 13.33 27.64
CA GLY A 125 -5.55 12.76 27.55
C GLY A 125 -4.49 13.83 27.21
N PRO A 126 -3.19 13.48 27.11
CA PRO A 126 -2.11 14.41 26.77
C PRO A 126 -2.18 15.00 25.35
N HIS A 127 -3.20 14.63 24.56
CA HIS A 127 -3.50 15.17 23.23
C HIS A 127 -4.74 16.08 23.22
N TRP A 128 -5.31 16.31 24.41
CA TRP A 128 -6.57 16.97 24.66
C TRP A 128 -6.30 18.13 25.62
N ASP A 129 -5.58 19.16 25.20
CA ASP A 129 -5.26 20.27 26.10
C ASP A 129 -6.44 21.24 26.22
N TRP A 130 -7.44 20.84 27.02
CA TRP A 130 -8.67 21.59 27.31
C TRP A 130 -8.43 22.94 28.01
N GLU A 131 -7.23 23.16 28.56
CA GLU A 131 -6.85 24.38 29.27
C GLU A 131 -5.56 24.99 28.69
N GLY A 132 -5.47 25.20 27.37
CA GLY A 132 -4.30 25.88 26.79
C GLY A 132 -4.12 25.93 25.27
N VAL A 133 -4.96 25.21 24.51
CA VAL A 133 -5.15 25.15 23.04
C VAL A 133 -3.92 25.30 22.14
N PRO A 134 -3.50 24.17 21.57
CA PRO A 134 -3.37 24.06 20.11
C PRO A 134 -4.26 22.92 19.60
N GLN A 135 -5.23 23.27 18.75
CA GLN A 135 -6.38 22.51 18.19
C GLN A 135 -7.70 22.54 19.02
N PRO A 136 -8.76 23.21 18.52
CA PRO A 136 -10.06 23.31 19.22
C PRO A 136 -10.97 22.08 19.06
N PHE A 137 -10.57 21.07 18.28
CA PHE A 137 -11.34 19.86 18.01
C PHE A 137 -10.43 18.70 17.59
N VAL A 138 -11.02 17.51 17.48
CA VAL A 138 -10.34 16.29 16.97
C VAL A 138 -11.20 15.52 15.97
N THR A 139 -10.60 14.49 15.38
CA THR A 139 -11.31 13.35 14.78
C THR A 139 -11.67 12.32 15.86
N LEU A 140 -12.86 11.69 15.80
CA LEU A 140 -13.29 10.65 16.74
C LEU A 140 -13.78 9.44 15.95
N THR A 141 -13.28 8.25 16.28
CA THR A 141 -13.69 6.99 15.63
C THR A 141 -14.44 6.09 16.60
N LEU A 142 -15.63 5.64 16.21
CA LEU A 142 -16.40 4.62 16.90
C LEU A 142 -16.43 3.33 16.07
N VAL A 143 -16.22 2.18 16.74
CA VAL A 143 -16.30 0.85 16.11
C VAL A 143 -17.27 -0.01 16.90
N SER A 144 -18.21 -0.66 16.22
CA SER A 144 -19.21 -1.52 16.84
C SER A 144 -18.55 -2.62 17.67
N ARG A 145 -19.11 -2.89 18.86
CA ARG A 145 -18.70 -3.98 19.76
C ARG A 145 -18.94 -5.38 19.18
N SER A 146 -19.66 -5.48 18.06
CA SER A 146 -19.77 -6.73 17.29
C SER A 146 -18.49 -7.07 16.52
N LEU A 147 -17.54 -6.14 16.40
CA LEU A 147 -16.27 -6.31 15.72
C LEU A 147 -15.11 -6.44 16.71
N ALA A 148 -14.00 -7.03 16.25
CA ALA A 148 -12.74 -7.02 16.97
C ALA A 148 -11.90 -5.81 16.54
N VAL A 149 -11.30 -5.12 17.50
CA VAL A 149 -10.51 -3.89 17.28
C VAL A 149 -9.02 -4.17 17.49
N GLY A 150 -8.20 -3.72 16.54
CA GLY A 150 -6.74 -3.77 16.59
C GLY A 150 -6.13 -2.51 17.21
N GLY A 151 -4.96 -2.12 16.73
CA GLY A 151 -4.31 -0.88 17.16
C GLY A 151 -5.06 0.37 16.71
N VAL A 152 -4.98 1.43 17.52
CA VAL A 152 -5.40 2.78 17.15
C VAL A 152 -4.22 3.73 17.35
N THR A 153 -3.96 4.58 16.36
CA THR A 153 -2.81 5.48 16.33
C THR A 153 -3.17 6.82 15.72
N ARG A 154 -2.59 7.91 16.22
CA ARG A 154 -2.61 9.23 15.58
C ARG A 154 -1.28 9.52 14.92
N THR A 155 -1.31 9.98 13.68
CA THR A 155 -0.10 10.42 12.97
C THR A 155 -0.22 11.90 12.65
N SER A 156 0.73 12.71 13.12
CA SER A 156 0.76 14.13 12.75
C SER A 156 0.96 14.28 11.24
N LEU A 157 0.17 15.16 10.62
CA LEU A 157 0.30 15.46 9.20
C LEU A 157 1.11 16.74 8.99
N PRO A 158 1.81 16.85 7.85
CA PRO A 158 2.24 18.17 7.38
C PRO A 158 0.97 19.00 7.14
N SER A 159 0.79 20.09 7.88
CA SER A 159 -0.47 20.82 7.93
C SER A 159 -0.28 22.28 8.34
N ARG A 160 -1.18 23.16 7.89
CA ARG A 160 -1.34 24.53 8.41
C ARG A 160 -2.28 24.62 9.61
N TYR A 161 -3.03 23.54 9.87
CA TYR A 161 -4.08 23.47 10.87
C TYR A 161 -3.89 22.28 11.80
N ASP A 162 -2.63 21.89 12.05
CA ASP A 162 -2.20 20.73 12.85
C ASP A 162 -3.09 19.49 12.68
N ARG A 163 -3.41 19.16 11.43
CA ARG A 163 -4.20 17.98 11.10
C ARG A 163 -3.45 16.71 11.47
N ASP A 164 -4.22 15.65 11.69
CA ASP A 164 -3.69 14.32 11.95
C ASP A 164 -4.48 13.23 11.22
N LEU A 165 -3.88 12.03 11.17
CA LEU A 165 -4.51 10.81 10.69
C LEU A 165 -4.84 9.94 11.90
N LEU A 166 -6.13 9.75 12.18
CA LEU A 166 -6.57 8.78 13.18
C LEU A 166 -6.79 7.42 12.51
N THR A 167 -5.83 6.53 12.68
CA THR A 167 -5.85 5.17 12.13
C THR A 167 -6.42 4.20 13.16
N ALA A 168 -7.38 3.38 12.75
CA ALA A 168 -8.02 2.35 13.54
C ALA A 168 -8.02 1.02 12.76
N ASP A 169 -7.41 -0.02 13.33
CA ASP A 169 -7.42 -1.36 12.75
C ASP A 169 -8.65 -2.15 13.21
N ILE A 170 -9.34 -2.80 12.28
CA ILE A 170 -10.47 -3.70 12.56
C ILE A 170 -10.07 -5.11 12.13
N VAL A 171 -10.12 -6.06 13.06
CA VAL A 171 -9.70 -7.44 12.83
C VAL A 171 -10.87 -8.24 12.31
N LEU A 172 -10.79 -8.64 11.04
CA LEU A 172 -11.75 -9.53 10.38
C LEU A 172 -11.09 -10.92 10.28
N GLY A 173 -11.85 -12.02 10.33
CA GLY A 173 -11.30 -13.39 10.36
C GLY A 173 -10.36 -13.79 9.22
N GLY A 174 -10.23 -12.96 8.18
CA GLY A 174 -9.28 -13.10 7.07
C GLY A 174 -8.30 -11.92 6.90
N GLY A 175 -8.11 -11.06 7.91
CA GLY A 175 -7.13 -9.97 7.84
C GLY A 175 -7.60 -8.69 8.53
N THR A 176 -6.75 -7.66 8.50
CA THR A 176 -7.05 -6.37 9.11
C THR A 176 -7.62 -5.42 8.05
N LEU A 177 -8.77 -4.82 8.33
CA LEU A 177 -9.24 -3.64 7.62
C LEU A 177 -8.73 -2.40 8.37
N ARG A 178 -7.86 -1.62 7.74
CA ARG A 178 -7.44 -0.34 8.32
C ARG A 178 -8.40 0.78 7.94
N VAL A 179 -8.93 1.47 8.94
CA VAL A 179 -9.80 2.62 8.77
C VAL A 179 -9.03 3.88 9.15
N VAL A 180 -9.02 4.88 8.28
CA VAL A 180 -8.32 6.15 8.52
C VAL A 180 -9.36 7.27 8.51
N ASN A 181 -9.59 7.85 9.69
CA ASN A 181 -10.44 9.02 9.87
C ASN A 181 -9.59 10.28 9.68
N VAL A 182 -9.97 11.11 8.71
CA VAL A 182 -9.22 12.30 8.31
C VAL A 182 -10.04 13.57 8.44
N HIS A 183 -9.38 14.65 8.80
CA HIS A 183 -9.82 16.01 8.49
C HIS A 183 -8.61 16.67 7.85
N LEU A 184 -8.61 16.84 6.54
CA LEU A 184 -7.46 17.38 5.82
C LEU A 184 -7.44 18.92 5.85
N ASP A 185 -6.40 19.54 5.32
CA ASP A 185 -6.38 21.00 5.16
C ASP A 185 -7.50 21.42 4.19
N SER A 186 -8.44 22.24 4.64
CA SER A 186 -9.71 22.50 3.95
C SER A 186 -9.76 23.78 3.09
N LEU A 187 -8.69 24.59 3.12
CA LEU A 187 -8.58 25.84 2.35
C LEU A 187 -7.67 25.72 1.11
N ALA A 188 -7.87 26.62 0.14
CA ALA A 188 -7.16 26.69 -1.13
C ALA A 188 -5.80 27.43 -1.00
N HIS A 189 -4.87 26.86 -0.24
CA HIS A 189 -3.53 27.44 -0.08
C HIS A 189 -2.54 26.94 -1.12
N ASP A 190 -1.55 27.77 -1.43
CA ASP A 190 -0.40 27.43 -2.29
C ASP A 190 0.92 27.65 -1.52
N PRO A 191 1.75 26.62 -1.30
CA PRO A 191 1.52 25.21 -1.66
C PRO A 191 0.43 24.57 -0.78
N SER A 192 -0.31 23.63 -1.39
CA SER A 192 -1.30 22.78 -0.71
C SER A 192 -0.61 21.63 0.01
N PHE A 193 -1.07 21.33 1.23
CA PHE A 193 -0.60 20.18 2.00
C PHE A 193 -1.46 18.91 1.78
N ARG A 194 -2.58 19.00 1.07
CA ARG A 194 -3.41 17.81 0.80
C ARG A 194 -2.68 16.69 0.04
N PRO A 195 -1.83 16.96 -0.97
CA PRO A 195 -1.11 15.89 -1.66
C PRO A 195 -0.24 15.02 -0.73
N PRO A 196 0.66 15.58 0.10
CA PRO A 196 1.41 14.76 1.07
C PRO A 196 0.52 14.16 2.16
N GLN A 197 -0.58 14.81 2.55
CA GLN A 197 -1.53 14.25 3.53
C GLN A 197 -2.23 13.00 3.00
N VAL A 198 -2.77 13.04 1.77
CA VAL A 198 -3.41 11.88 1.13
C VAL A 198 -2.40 10.76 0.87
N ALA A 199 -1.16 11.10 0.48
CA ALA A 199 -0.11 10.12 0.29
C ALA A 199 0.21 9.33 1.57
N LEU A 200 0.28 10.00 2.72
CA LEU A 200 0.47 9.34 4.02
C LEU A 200 -0.72 8.46 4.39
N ALA A 201 -1.96 8.95 4.22
CA ALA A 201 -3.17 8.17 4.48
C ALA A 201 -3.25 6.91 3.59
N ALA A 202 -2.94 7.06 2.29
CA ALA A 202 -2.91 5.98 1.32
C ALA A 202 -1.82 4.95 1.62
N ALA A 203 -0.61 5.41 1.98
CA ALA A 203 0.47 4.53 2.41
C ALA A 203 0.07 3.71 3.64
N SER A 204 -0.66 4.31 4.59
CA SER A 204 -1.14 3.63 5.79
C SER A 204 -2.08 2.46 5.47
N ILE A 205 -3.10 2.67 4.64
CA ILE A 205 -4.04 1.59 4.27
C ILE A 205 -3.41 0.53 3.36
N LYS A 206 -2.43 0.92 2.53
CA LYS A 206 -1.68 -0.02 1.69
C LYS A 206 -0.74 -0.91 2.49
N ALA A 207 -0.08 -0.35 3.51
CA ALA A 207 0.75 -1.12 4.43
C ALA A 207 -0.06 -2.18 5.19
N ALA A 208 -1.35 -1.91 5.44
CA ALA A 208 -2.28 -2.88 6.02
C ALA A 208 -2.79 -3.94 5.02
N GLY A 209 -2.50 -3.80 3.72
CA GLY A 209 -3.00 -4.68 2.65
C GLY A 209 -4.45 -4.39 2.22
N ALA A 210 -5.26 -3.81 3.11
CA ALA A 210 -6.57 -3.28 2.79
C ALA A 210 -7.02 -2.20 3.79
N GLY A 211 -7.81 -1.25 3.31
CA GLY A 211 -8.35 -0.21 4.17
C GLY A 211 -9.23 0.80 3.45
N VAL A 212 -9.72 1.75 4.25
CA VAL A 212 -10.58 2.86 3.84
C VAL A 212 -10.08 4.15 4.48
N ILE A 213 -10.07 5.23 3.72
CA ILE A 213 -9.86 6.60 4.18
C ILE A 213 -11.19 7.31 4.02
N ALA A 214 -11.70 7.91 5.09
CA ALA A 214 -12.96 8.63 5.06
C ALA A 214 -12.95 9.79 6.07
N GLY A 215 -13.65 10.87 5.73
CA GLY A 215 -13.68 12.07 6.56
C GLY A 215 -13.75 13.35 5.73
N ASP A 216 -13.37 14.47 6.35
CA ASP A 216 -13.34 15.77 5.68
C ASP A 216 -12.14 15.82 4.73
N TRP A 217 -12.45 15.47 3.48
CA TRP A 217 -11.53 15.38 2.35
C TRP A 217 -12.21 15.90 1.10
N ASN A 218 -12.69 17.12 1.19
CA ASN A 218 -13.26 17.83 0.06
C ASN A 218 -12.19 18.24 -0.95
N PRO A 219 -12.40 18.05 -2.27
CA PRO A 219 -11.57 18.68 -3.27
C PRO A 219 -11.79 20.20 -3.25
N VAL A 220 -10.71 20.97 -3.31
CA VAL A 220 -10.73 22.44 -3.18
C VAL A 220 -9.97 23.12 -4.32
N LEU A 221 -8.91 22.47 -4.80
CA LEU A 221 -8.11 22.84 -5.95
C LEU A 221 -8.33 21.77 -7.04
N PRO A 222 -8.21 22.13 -8.33
CA PRO A 222 -8.34 21.14 -9.41
C PRO A 222 -7.43 19.91 -9.28
N LEU A 223 -6.25 20.08 -8.66
CA LEU A 223 -5.33 18.96 -8.41
C LEU A 223 -5.89 17.92 -7.43
N ASP A 224 -6.86 18.30 -6.59
CA ASP A 224 -7.43 17.42 -5.56
C ASP A 224 -8.29 16.30 -6.16
N ASP A 225 -8.84 16.52 -7.37
CA ASP A 225 -9.67 15.55 -8.08
C ASP A 225 -8.90 14.27 -8.44
N ALA A 226 -7.59 14.41 -8.67
CA ALA A 226 -6.73 13.31 -9.04
C ALA A 226 -6.20 12.51 -7.81
N LEU A 227 -6.18 13.11 -6.60
CA LEU A 227 -5.44 12.59 -5.44
C LEU A 227 -5.71 11.11 -5.08
N CYS A 228 -6.93 10.61 -5.28
CA CYS A 228 -7.24 9.19 -5.09
C CYS A 228 -6.47 8.32 -6.11
N ALA A 229 -6.65 8.61 -7.40
CA ALA A 229 -5.99 7.92 -8.48
C ALA A 229 -4.46 8.05 -8.37
N ASP A 230 -3.98 9.23 -7.94
CA ASP A 230 -2.58 9.52 -7.70
C ASP A 230 -1.92 8.55 -6.75
N ASN A 231 -2.68 8.22 -5.71
CA ASN A 231 -2.24 7.35 -4.66
C ASN A 231 -2.72 5.92 -4.85
N GLY A 232 -3.21 5.52 -6.02
CA GLY A 232 -3.65 4.15 -6.32
C GLY A 232 -4.68 3.62 -5.32
N ILE A 233 -5.59 4.50 -4.90
CA ILE A 233 -6.75 4.22 -4.05
C ILE A 233 -8.01 4.59 -4.85
N THR A 234 -9.11 3.90 -4.59
CA THR A 234 -10.35 4.09 -5.36
C THR A 234 -11.23 5.09 -4.66
N ASP A 235 -11.62 6.17 -5.33
CA ASP A 235 -12.70 7.05 -4.88
C ASP A 235 -14.05 6.34 -5.07
N GLU A 236 -14.73 5.98 -3.98
CA GLU A 236 -15.94 5.17 -4.06
C GLU A 236 -17.16 5.95 -4.56
N TRP A 237 -17.20 7.28 -4.40
CA TRP A 237 -18.26 8.08 -4.99
C TRP A 237 -18.16 8.02 -6.51
N VAL A 238 -16.98 8.31 -7.06
CA VAL A 238 -16.74 8.26 -8.50
C VAL A 238 -16.92 6.83 -9.04
N ALA A 239 -16.46 5.81 -8.31
CA ALA A 239 -16.58 4.43 -8.74
C ALA A 239 -18.03 3.92 -8.82
N ILE A 240 -18.92 4.41 -7.94
CA ILE A 240 -20.32 3.95 -7.86
C ILE A 240 -21.25 4.88 -8.65
N GLN A 241 -21.11 6.19 -8.46
CA GLN A 241 -22.01 7.21 -8.98
C GLN A 241 -21.49 7.87 -10.28
N GLY A 242 -20.25 7.58 -10.70
CA GLY A 242 -19.64 8.18 -11.89
C GLY A 242 -19.44 9.69 -11.74
N ASP A 243 -19.81 10.45 -12.76
CA ASP A 243 -19.76 11.92 -12.77
C ASP A 243 -20.99 12.57 -12.12
N ALA A 244 -21.79 11.81 -11.34
CA ALA A 244 -22.95 12.36 -10.67
C ALA A 244 -22.51 13.47 -9.69
N PRO A 245 -23.15 14.65 -9.74
CA PRO A 245 -22.83 15.73 -8.84
C PRO A 245 -23.11 15.29 -7.40
N GLY A 246 -22.23 15.68 -6.49
CA GLY A 246 -22.36 15.45 -5.07
C GLY A 246 -21.82 16.66 -4.30
N PHE A 247 -22.34 16.88 -3.11
CA PHE A 247 -21.81 17.88 -2.19
C PHE A 247 -22.03 17.39 -0.76
N THR A 248 -21.05 17.63 0.09
CA THR A 248 -21.22 17.47 1.54
C THR A 248 -20.97 18.77 2.27
N TRP A 249 -20.55 19.86 1.63
CA TRP A 249 -20.31 21.14 2.30
C TRP A 249 -21.28 22.25 1.87
N ASN A 250 -21.55 23.20 2.78
CA ASN A 250 -22.36 24.41 2.60
C ASN A 250 -23.88 24.14 2.42
N TRP A 251 -24.45 23.30 3.28
CA TRP A 251 -25.90 23.16 3.41
C TRP A 251 -26.46 24.29 4.29
N ASP A 252 -27.10 25.29 3.69
CA ASP A 252 -27.76 26.40 4.43
C ASP A 252 -29.30 26.31 4.43
N GLY A 253 -29.85 25.18 4.00
CA GLY A 253 -31.29 24.91 3.90
C GLY A 253 -32.06 25.83 2.93
N ARG A 254 -31.42 26.87 2.35
CA ARG A 254 -32.05 27.94 1.56
C ARG A 254 -31.54 28.00 0.13
N SER A 255 -30.28 27.65 -0.09
CA SER A 255 -29.68 27.49 -1.41
C SER A 255 -29.36 26.02 -1.62
N LYS A 256 -30.14 25.34 -2.47
CA LYS A 256 -29.72 24.07 -3.08
C LYS A 256 -28.62 24.29 -4.13
N GLU A 257 -27.96 25.45 -4.10
CA GLU A 257 -27.01 25.83 -5.13
C GLU A 257 -25.59 25.43 -4.72
N PRO A 258 -24.90 24.63 -5.56
CA PRO A 258 -23.54 24.22 -5.32
C PRO A 258 -22.62 25.44 -5.29
N PHE A 259 -22.10 25.82 -4.12
CA PHE A 259 -21.14 26.92 -4.05
C PHE A 259 -19.94 26.62 -3.15
N PRO A 260 -18.77 26.33 -3.74
CA PRO A 260 -18.52 25.97 -5.14
C PRO A 260 -19.05 24.56 -5.50
N PRO A 261 -19.29 24.24 -6.79
CA PRO A 261 -19.73 22.91 -7.20
C PRO A 261 -18.73 21.81 -6.88
N ASN A 262 -19.27 20.69 -6.40
CA ASN A 262 -18.59 19.40 -6.19
C ASN A 262 -17.62 19.29 -5.00
N ARG A 263 -17.82 20.07 -3.93
CA ARG A 263 -17.18 19.82 -2.63
C ARG A 263 -17.86 18.67 -1.91
N LEU A 264 -17.38 17.47 -2.21
CA LEU A 264 -17.84 16.22 -1.64
C LEU A 264 -16.70 15.57 -0.86
N ASP A 265 -16.99 15.25 0.40
CA ASP A 265 -16.15 14.43 1.25
C ASP A 265 -15.91 13.08 0.59
N LYS A 266 -14.77 12.47 0.87
CA LYS A 266 -14.38 11.26 0.16
C LYS A 266 -14.43 10.05 1.07
N VAL A 267 -14.87 8.95 0.48
CA VAL A 267 -14.60 7.60 0.97
C VAL A 267 -13.72 6.95 -0.09
N ALA A 268 -12.45 6.69 0.24
CA ALA A 268 -11.52 6.04 -0.68
C ALA A 268 -10.99 4.73 -0.12
N THR A 269 -10.77 3.74 -0.97
CA THR A 269 -10.43 2.38 -0.56
C THR A 269 -9.18 1.81 -1.23
N PHE A 270 -8.58 0.82 -0.57
CA PHE A 270 -7.56 -0.07 -1.12
C PHE A 270 -7.83 -1.49 -0.62
N GLY A 271 -7.71 -2.50 -1.47
CA GLY A 271 -7.91 -3.91 -1.08
C GLY A 271 -9.36 -4.31 -0.72
N VAL A 272 -10.27 -3.33 -0.60
CA VAL A 272 -11.73 -3.47 -0.48
C VAL A 272 -12.42 -2.56 -1.49
N ARG A 273 -13.76 -2.57 -1.52
CA ARG A 273 -14.58 -1.63 -2.29
C ARG A 273 -15.86 -1.29 -1.53
N ALA A 274 -16.55 -0.23 -1.89
CA ALA A 274 -17.94 -0.03 -1.50
C ALA A 274 -18.88 -0.71 -2.50
N ALA A 275 -20.01 -1.23 -2.01
CA ALA A 275 -21.14 -1.66 -2.83
C ALA A 275 -22.15 -0.52 -3.02
N GLU A 276 -22.28 0.33 -2.01
CA GLU A 276 -23.22 1.45 -1.97
C GLU A 276 -22.53 2.64 -1.31
N ILE A 277 -22.86 3.85 -1.79
CA ILE A 277 -22.50 5.11 -1.16
C ILE A 277 -23.64 6.11 -1.34
N GLU A 278 -24.01 6.81 -0.26
CA GLU A 278 -25.07 7.82 -0.26
C GLU A 278 -24.71 9.01 0.62
N ILE A 279 -25.30 10.17 0.29
CA ILE A 279 -25.24 11.39 1.08
C ILE A 279 -26.34 11.37 2.13
N LEU A 280 -25.99 11.70 3.37
CA LEU A 280 -26.91 11.85 4.51
C LEU A 280 -27.16 13.34 4.76
N GLU A 281 -28.35 13.82 4.44
CA GLU A 281 -28.73 15.21 4.70
C GLU A 281 -28.87 15.48 6.22
N PRO A 282 -28.37 16.62 6.72
CA PRO A 282 -28.61 17.04 8.09
C PRO A 282 -30.04 17.55 8.25
N GLY A 283 -30.57 17.50 9.48
CA GLY A 283 -31.81 18.17 9.85
C GLY A 283 -31.57 19.53 10.49
N THR A 284 -32.66 20.12 11.01
CA THR A 284 -32.64 21.42 11.68
C THR A 284 -33.09 21.28 13.15
N LEU A 285 -32.39 21.93 14.08
CA LEU A 285 -32.75 22.01 15.50
C LEU A 285 -34.04 22.85 15.63
N SER A 286 -34.70 22.76 16.80
CA SER A 286 -35.91 23.52 17.11
C SER A 286 -35.78 25.04 16.97
N GLU A 287 -34.55 25.55 16.99
CA GLU A 287 -34.20 26.97 16.89
C GLU A 287 -33.94 27.44 15.44
N GLY A 288 -34.15 26.56 14.45
CA GLY A 288 -33.90 26.87 13.04
C GLY A 288 -32.42 26.81 12.63
N ILE A 289 -31.60 26.13 13.43
CA ILE A 289 -30.14 25.95 13.25
C ILE A 289 -29.90 24.54 12.70
N ASP A 290 -29.18 24.40 11.59
CA ASP A 290 -28.87 23.07 11.05
C ASP A 290 -27.91 22.28 11.96
N TRP A 291 -28.10 20.95 11.99
CA TRP A 291 -27.34 20.04 12.85
C TRP A 291 -25.86 19.98 12.47
N SER A 292 -25.54 20.27 11.21
CA SER A 292 -24.20 20.42 10.65
C SER A 292 -24.32 21.29 9.39
N ASP A 293 -23.28 22.06 9.08
CA ASP A 293 -23.11 22.71 7.79
C ASP A 293 -22.65 21.71 6.69
N HIS A 294 -22.41 20.46 7.09
CA HIS A 294 -22.07 19.35 6.22
C HIS A 294 -23.17 18.27 6.14
N CYS A 295 -23.28 17.63 4.97
CA CYS A 295 -23.92 16.33 4.85
C CYS A 295 -22.94 15.21 5.23
N GLY A 296 -23.47 14.11 5.76
CA GLY A 296 -22.67 12.92 6.02
C GLY A 296 -22.55 12.03 4.78
N LEU A 297 -21.70 11.02 4.86
CA LEU A 297 -21.66 9.92 3.88
C LEU A 297 -21.87 8.59 4.58
N ARG A 298 -22.71 7.74 3.98
CA ARG A 298 -22.82 6.32 4.34
C ARG A 298 -22.26 5.49 3.20
N ALA A 299 -21.36 4.56 3.51
CA ALA A 299 -20.85 3.58 2.56
C ALA A 299 -21.03 2.16 3.09
N VAL A 300 -21.40 1.22 2.22
CA VAL A 300 -21.44 -0.21 2.54
C VAL A 300 -20.21 -0.88 1.94
N LEU A 301 -19.20 -1.15 2.76
CA LEU A 301 -17.93 -1.74 2.36
C LEU A 301 -18.08 -3.25 2.18
N VAL A 302 -17.62 -3.80 1.06
CA VAL A 302 -17.57 -5.24 0.81
C VAL A 302 -16.26 -5.81 1.33
N THR A 303 -16.33 -6.59 2.41
CA THR A 303 -15.19 -7.19 3.10
C THR A 303 -15.07 -8.69 2.81
N SER A 304 -15.94 -9.27 1.99
CA SER A 304 -15.83 -10.67 1.55
C SER A 304 -14.52 -10.98 0.81
N LYS A 305 -13.91 -9.99 0.14
CA LYS A 305 -12.55 -10.11 -0.41
C LYS A 305 -11.47 -10.09 0.66
N LEU A 306 -11.69 -9.45 1.82
CA LEU A 306 -10.82 -9.60 2.98
C LEU A 306 -10.87 -11.01 3.55
N LYS A 307 -12.00 -11.72 3.44
CA LYS A 307 -12.06 -13.17 3.72
C LYS A 307 -11.15 -14.00 2.80
N HIS A 308 -10.67 -13.40 1.70
CA HIS A 308 -9.77 -14.01 0.70
C HIS A 308 -8.42 -13.27 0.57
N ALA A 309 -8.16 -12.21 1.36
CA ALA A 309 -6.92 -11.42 1.30
C ALA A 309 -5.92 -11.78 2.42
N HIS A 310 -6.38 -12.43 3.51
CA HIS A 310 -5.82 -13.71 3.90
C HIS A 310 -6.76 -14.78 3.37
N ALA A 311 -6.63 -15.13 2.08
CA ALA A 311 -6.78 -16.54 1.77
C ALA A 311 -5.86 -17.20 2.79
N MET A 312 -6.39 -18.09 3.63
CA MET A 312 -5.55 -18.99 4.40
C MET A 312 -4.47 -19.41 3.43
N SER A 313 -3.28 -18.91 3.70
CA SER A 313 -2.18 -18.93 2.77
C SER A 313 -2.12 -20.37 2.26
N PRO A 314 -2.37 -20.61 0.95
CA PRO A 314 -2.99 -21.85 0.49
C PRO A 314 -2.24 -23.03 1.09
N ALA A 315 -2.96 -24.10 1.44
CA ALA A 315 -2.31 -25.26 2.08
C ALA A 315 -1.06 -25.68 1.28
N SER A 316 -1.11 -25.57 -0.05
CA SER A 316 0.06 -25.52 -0.93
C SER A 316 -0.18 -24.61 -2.14
N TYR A 317 0.84 -23.88 -2.57
CA TYR A 317 0.83 -23.15 -3.85
C TYR A 317 0.88 -24.08 -5.07
N ALA A 318 1.34 -25.33 -4.89
CA ALA A 318 1.45 -26.29 -5.98
C ALA A 318 0.09 -26.71 -6.57
N ALA A 319 -1.00 -26.47 -5.84
CA ALA A 319 -2.36 -26.75 -6.27
C ALA A 319 -3.02 -25.58 -7.03
N LEU A 320 -2.38 -24.40 -7.10
CA LEU A 320 -2.96 -23.25 -7.78
C LEU A 320 -3.01 -23.46 -9.30
N PRO A 321 -4.15 -23.17 -9.95
CA PRO A 321 -4.28 -23.32 -11.38
C PRO A 321 -3.42 -22.27 -12.08
N THR A 322 -2.38 -22.72 -12.77
CA THR A 322 -1.50 -21.91 -13.62
C THR A 322 -1.38 -22.57 -14.99
N GLN A 323 -1.25 -21.76 -16.04
CA GLN A 323 -1.23 -22.20 -17.43
C GLN A 323 0.18 -22.23 -18.00
N HIS A 324 0.99 -21.19 -17.73
CA HIS A 324 2.30 -20.99 -18.36
C HIS A 324 3.47 -21.04 -17.38
N ILE A 325 3.19 -21.16 -16.08
CA ILE A 325 4.15 -21.51 -15.04
C ILE A 325 3.67 -22.75 -14.28
N LYS A 326 4.55 -23.32 -13.45
CA LYS A 326 4.22 -24.30 -12.41
C LYS A 326 4.82 -23.83 -11.09
N LEU A 327 4.01 -23.92 -10.03
CA LEU A 327 4.45 -23.64 -8.67
C LEU A 327 4.70 -24.96 -7.94
N SER A 328 5.76 -25.03 -7.14
CA SER A 328 6.02 -26.19 -6.30
C SER A 328 6.75 -25.81 -5.02
N ASN A 329 6.50 -26.57 -3.96
CA ASN A 329 7.29 -26.53 -2.74
C ASN A 329 8.70 -27.08 -2.97
N HIS A 330 9.64 -26.69 -2.12
CA HIS A 330 10.89 -27.42 -1.93
C HIS A 330 11.01 -27.91 -0.48
N PRO A 331 11.12 -29.23 -0.24
CA PRO A 331 11.05 -30.32 -1.23
C PRO A 331 9.65 -30.45 -1.85
N ALA A 332 9.58 -30.90 -3.11
CA ALA A 332 8.32 -30.99 -3.87
C ALA A 332 7.28 -31.96 -3.26
N SER A 333 7.73 -32.91 -2.43
CA SER A 333 6.87 -33.84 -1.71
C SER A 333 6.15 -33.24 -0.50
N ALA A 334 6.48 -32.01 -0.10
CA ALA A 334 5.85 -31.36 1.03
C ALA A 334 4.37 -31.08 0.75
N GLY A 335 3.49 -31.61 1.61
CA GLY A 335 2.03 -31.39 1.54
C GLY A 335 1.58 -29.99 1.97
N GLY A 336 2.50 -29.18 2.50
CA GLY A 336 2.27 -27.83 2.99
C GLY A 336 3.23 -26.83 2.35
N VAL A 337 2.95 -25.52 2.46
CA VAL A 337 3.92 -24.48 2.06
C VAL A 337 5.22 -24.61 2.85
N THR A 338 6.35 -24.53 2.14
CA THR A 338 7.70 -24.58 2.72
C THR A 338 8.40 -23.23 2.59
N PRO A 339 9.49 -23.00 3.37
CA PRO A 339 10.29 -21.77 3.27
C PRO A 339 10.85 -21.47 1.88
N VAL A 340 11.04 -22.49 1.04
CA VAL A 340 11.58 -22.34 -0.31
C VAL A 340 10.49 -22.69 -1.32
N GLN A 341 10.10 -21.73 -2.14
CA GLN A 341 9.14 -21.93 -3.22
C GLN A 341 9.82 -21.90 -4.58
N VAL A 342 9.38 -22.75 -5.51
CA VAL A 342 9.95 -22.86 -6.86
C VAL A 342 8.91 -22.47 -7.89
N ILE A 343 9.27 -21.51 -8.75
CA ILE A 343 8.53 -21.13 -9.95
C ILE A 343 9.24 -21.76 -11.14
N THR A 344 8.57 -22.65 -11.85
CA THR A 344 9.06 -23.24 -13.10
C THR A 344 8.32 -22.62 -14.28
N LEU A 345 9.02 -21.94 -15.18
CA LEU A 345 8.44 -21.51 -16.46
C LEU A 345 8.08 -22.75 -17.27
N TYR A 346 6.82 -22.87 -17.69
CA TYR A 346 6.29 -24.13 -18.20
C TYR A 346 5.48 -23.91 -19.48
N ARG A 347 6.18 -23.86 -20.61
CA ARG A 347 5.59 -23.99 -21.95
C ARG A 347 6.47 -24.92 -22.78
N PRO A 348 6.41 -26.24 -22.55
CA PRO A 348 7.31 -27.22 -23.16
C PRO A 348 7.35 -27.11 -24.69
N ASP A 349 6.20 -26.88 -25.33
CA ASP A 349 6.08 -26.81 -26.79
C ASP A 349 6.56 -25.48 -27.40
N ALA A 350 6.81 -24.48 -26.55
CA ALA A 350 7.20 -23.13 -26.95
C ALA A 350 8.51 -22.67 -26.30
N ASN A 351 9.33 -23.60 -25.79
CA ASN A 351 10.60 -23.29 -25.12
C ASN A 351 10.47 -22.21 -24.03
N ASN A 352 9.37 -22.26 -23.27
CA ASN A 352 9.05 -21.30 -22.22
C ASN A 352 8.99 -19.83 -22.71
N ALA A 353 8.61 -19.60 -23.98
CA ALA A 353 8.47 -18.25 -24.50
C ALA A 353 7.44 -17.44 -23.68
N PHE A 354 7.78 -16.20 -23.39
CA PHE A 354 7.05 -15.31 -22.49
C PHE A 354 5.79 -14.76 -23.14
N THR A 355 4.70 -14.71 -22.38
CA THR A 355 3.37 -14.27 -22.83
C THR A 355 2.75 -13.34 -21.79
N ALA A 356 1.67 -12.64 -22.15
CA ALA A 356 0.90 -11.85 -21.19
C ALA A 356 0.31 -12.70 -20.04
N ILE A 357 -0.05 -13.96 -20.32
CA ILE A 357 -0.51 -14.90 -19.28
C ILE A 357 0.64 -15.21 -18.31
N MET A 358 1.81 -15.58 -18.83
CA MET A 358 2.99 -15.86 -17.99
C MET A 358 3.41 -14.63 -17.19
N MET A 359 3.36 -13.43 -17.78
CA MET A 359 3.59 -12.17 -17.08
C MET A 359 2.66 -12.04 -15.85
N GLN A 360 1.35 -12.20 -16.04
CA GLN A 360 0.39 -12.03 -14.97
C GLN A 360 0.57 -13.11 -13.89
N GLU A 361 0.74 -14.38 -14.28
CA GLU A 361 0.96 -15.48 -13.34
C GLU A 361 2.27 -15.32 -12.53
N LEU A 362 3.33 -14.79 -13.14
CA LEU A 362 4.58 -14.49 -12.42
C LEU A 362 4.39 -13.36 -11.40
N VAL A 363 3.69 -12.29 -11.77
CA VAL A 363 3.38 -11.18 -10.86
C VAL A 363 2.53 -11.69 -9.69
N ASP A 364 1.45 -12.41 -9.99
CA ASP A 364 0.53 -12.94 -8.97
C ASP A 364 1.24 -13.91 -8.02
N ALA A 365 2.12 -14.78 -8.53
CA ALA A 365 2.89 -15.70 -7.70
C ALA A 365 3.88 -14.98 -6.79
N ILE A 366 4.59 -13.96 -7.31
CA ILE A 366 5.54 -13.17 -6.52
C ILE A 366 4.81 -12.36 -5.44
N ASP A 367 3.68 -11.73 -5.78
CA ASP A 367 2.89 -10.95 -4.83
C ASP A 367 2.28 -11.86 -3.73
N ALA A 368 1.83 -13.06 -4.10
CA ALA A 368 1.36 -14.06 -3.13
C ALA A 368 2.48 -14.54 -2.21
N TYR A 369 3.66 -14.82 -2.78
CA TYR A 369 4.83 -15.19 -1.99
C TYR A 369 5.29 -14.06 -1.09
N GLU A 370 5.29 -12.80 -1.54
CA GLU A 370 5.63 -11.63 -0.73
C GLU A 370 4.78 -11.56 0.54
N ALA A 371 3.46 -11.78 0.42
CA ALA A 371 2.52 -11.68 1.53
C ALA A 371 2.60 -12.83 2.55
N ASP A 372 3.16 -13.99 2.19
CA ASP A 372 3.16 -15.20 3.04
C ASP A 372 4.45 -15.38 3.84
N ASP A 373 4.45 -14.99 5.11
CA ASP A 373 5.62 -15.07 6.02
C ASP A 373 6.24 -16.49 6.15
N ARG A 374 5.53 -17.56 5.74
CA ARG A 374 6.08 -18.93 5.67
C ARG A 374 7.12 -19.07 4.57
N VAL A 375 6.99 -18.31 3.48
CA VAL A 375 7.94 -18.29 2.36
C VAL A 375 9.10 -17.36 2.70
N LYS A 376 10.33 -17.86 2.58
CA LYS A 376 11.57 -17.13 2.85
C LYS A 376 12.43 -16.91 1.61
N VAL A 377 12.40 -17.83 0.63
CA VAL A 377 13.22 -17.75 -0.60
C VAL A 377 12.41 -18.22 -1.80
N ILE A 378 12.60 -17.57 -2.95
CA ILE A 378 11.94 -17.92 -4.21
C ILE A 378 13.01 -18.33 -5.23
N VAL A 379 12.89 -19.53 -5.80
CA VAL A 379 13.74 -20.01 -6.90
C VAL A 379 12.95 -19.98 -8.19
N VAL A 380 13.50 -19.41 -9.26
CA VAL A 380 12.89 -19.37 -10.59
C VAL A 380 13.74 -20.18 -11.56
N THR A 381 13.14 -21.15 -12.26
CA THR A 381 13.81 -21.99 -13.26
C THR A 381 12.93 -22.22 -14.49
N GLY A 382 13.45 -22.82 -15.56
CA GLY A 382 12.66 -23.19 -16.74
C GLY A 382 12.46 -24.68 -16.85
N HIS A 383 11.36 -25.11 -17.48
CA HIS A 383 11.17 -26.52 -17.83
C HIS A 383 11.99 -26.91 -19.06
N GLY A 384 12.60 -28.11 -19.02
CA GLY A 384 13.31 -28.68 -20.15
C GLY A 384 14.68 -28.05 -20.41
N LYS A 385 15.08 -27.97 -21.68
CA LYS A 385 16.44 -27.57 -22.11
C LYS A 385 16.68 -26.05 -22.15
N MET A 386 15.62 -25.25 -22.06
CA MET A 386 15.70 -23.79 -22.11
C MET A 386 15.15 -23.20 -20.82
N PHE A 387 15.77 -22.10 -20.37
CA PHE A 387 15.19 -21.29 -19.32
C PHE A 387 13.98 -20.52 -19.89
N CYS A 388 14.22 -19.62 -20.84
CA CYS A 388 13.18 -18.88 -21.56
C CYS A 388 13.72 -18.35 -22.91
N ALA A 389 13.01 -18.65 -24.00
CA ALA A 389 13.40 -18.27 -25.36
C ALA A 389 13.15 -16.78 -25.71
N GLY A 390 12.56 -16.00 -24.79
CA GLY A 390 12.15 -14.61 -25.02
C GLY A 390 10.66 -14.48 -25.27
N ALA A 391 10.22 -13.33 -25.79
CA ALA A 391 8.80 -13.08 -26.04
C ALA A 391 8.23 -14.04 -27.09
N ASP A 392 7.02 -14.53 -26.87
CA ASP A 392 6.29 -15.32 -27.86
C ASP A 392 5.87 -14.43 -29.03
N LEU A 393 6.38 -14.75 -30.22
CA LEU A 393 6.13 -14.00 -31.46
C LEU A 393 5.04 -14.65 -32.33
N SER A 394 4.48 -15.79 -31.92
CA SER A 394 3.54 -16.58 -32.73
C SER A 394 2.13 -15.96 -32.80
N GLY A 395 1.81 -15.00 -31.94
CA GLY A 395 0.56 -14.26 -31.96
C GLY A 395 0.65 -12.98 -32.79
N ASN A 396 -0.23 -12.82 -33.79
CA ASN A 396 -0.35 -11.66 -34.69
C ASN A 396 -0.63 -10.30 -33.99
N ARG A 397 -0.64 -10.25 -32.65
CA ARG A 397 -0.94 -9.10 -31.79
C ARG A 397 0.21 -8.68 -30.86
N ALA A 398 1.30 -9.46 -30.76
CA ALA A 398 2.34 -9.24 -29.75
C ALA A 398 3.07 -7.89 -29.84
N PHE A 399 3.04 -7.24 -31.02
CA PHE A 399 3.63 -5.92 -31.27
C PHE A 399 2.66 -4.96 -31.96
N GLN A 400 1.36 -5.26 -31.96
CA GLN A 400 0.38 -4.30 -32.47
C GLN A 400 0.28 -3.17 -31.44
N LYS A 401 0.57 -1.95 -31.89
CA LYS A 401 0.31 -0.75 -31.13
C LYS A 401 -1.20 -0.71 -30.87
N THR A 402 -1.61 -0.86 -29.61
CA THR A 402 -2.98 -0.57 -29.22
C THR A 402 -3.16 0.95 -29.17
N ASP A 403 -4.39 1.46 -29.26
CA ASP A 403 -4.70 2.90 -29.12
C ASP A 403 -4.40 3.47 -27.71
N ASN A 404 -3.65 2.73 -26.89
CA ASN A 404 -3.22 3.18 -25.57
C ASN A 404 -2.15 4.27 -25.70
N ASP A 405 -2.27 5.29 -24.85
CA ASP A 405 -1.24 6.30 -24.63
C ASP A 405 0.11 5.62 -24.34
N THR A 406 1.14 5.97 -25.10
CA THR A 406 2.51 5.45 -24.93
C THR A 406 3.04 5.69 -23.53
N ASN A 407 2.56 6.74 -22.85
CA ASN A 407 2.98 7.11 -21.51
C ASN A 407 2.26 6.30 -20.42
N GLY A 408 1.11 5.68 -20.72
CA GLY A 408 0.41 4.76 -19.80
C GLY A 408 0.77 3.28 -20.01
N HIS A 409 1.47 2.95 -21.11
CA HIS A 409 1.87 1.58 -21.41
C HIS A 409 3.05 1.14 -20.54
N ARG A 410 2.88 -0.01 -19.88
CA ARG A 410 3.96 -0.68 -19.13
C ARG A 410 4.28 -2.01 -19.78
N ASP A 411 5.54 -2.19 -20.16
CA ASP A 411 5.99 -3.43 -20.79
C ASP A 411 5.85 -4.63 -19.83
N GLY A 412 5.48 -5.80 -20.37
CA GLY A 412 5.18 -6.96 -19.54
C GLY A 412 6.39 -7.49 -18.77
N GLY A 413 7.57 -7.49 -19.40
CA GLY A 413 8.82 -7.83 -18.72
C GLY A 413 9.09 -6.87 -17.55
N GLY A 414 8.81 -5.58 -17.73
CA GLY A 414 8.97 -4.53 -16.72
C GLY A 414 8.06 -4.71 -15.53
N ARG A 415 6.82 -5.17 -15.74
CA ARG A 415 5.89 -5.50 -14.65
C ARG A 415 6.45 -6.64 -13.78
N VAL A 416 6.95 -7.71 -14.39
CA VAL A 416 7.60 -8.82 -13.67
C VAL A 416 8.86 -8.35 -12.95
N SER A 417 9.74 -7.61 -13.65
CA SER A 417 10.97 -7.07 -13.07
C SER A 417 10.69 -6.19 -11.84
N MET A 418 9.63 -5.37 -11.89
CA MET A 418 9.25 -4.52 -10.77
C MET A 418 8.63 -5.30 -9.61
N ALA A 419 7.87 -6.37 -9.86
CA ALA A 419 7.40 -7.27 -8.80
C ALA A 419 8.58 -7.92 -8.06
N ILE A 420 9.55 -8.48 -8.80
CA ILE A 420 10.79 -9.05 -8.24
C ILE A 420 11.59 -8.00 -7.46
N HIS A 421 11.72 -6.80 -8.01
CA HIS A 421 12.49 -5.73 -7.40
C HIS A 421 11.88 -5.27 -6.07
N ARG A 422 10.54 -5.21 -5.98
CA ARG A 422 9.80 -4.82 -4.77
C ARG A 422 9.70 -5.93 -3.73
N CYS A 423 9.73 -7.19 -4.16
CA CYS A 423 9.69 -8.33 -3.25
C CYS A 423 10.85 -8.27 -2.24
N THR A 424 10.51 -8.39 -0.96
CA THR A 424 11.44 -8.35 0.18
C THR A 424 12.19 -9.67 0.33
N LYS A 425 11.67 -10.74 -0.27
CA LYS A 425 12.25 -12.09 -0.26
C LYS A 425 13.34 -12.21 -1.34
N PRO A 426 14.48 -12.84 -1.02
CA PRO A 426 15.51 -13.10 -2.02
C PRO A 426 14.98 -14.03 -3.12
N THR A 427 15.31 -13.67 -4.36
CA THR A 427 14.97 -14.45 -5.57
C THR A 427 16.25 -15.00 -6.21
N ILE A 428 16.23 -16.28 -6.58
CA ILE A 428 17.35 -16.98 -7.20
C ILE A 428 16.95 -17.44 -8.60
N ALA A 429 17.64 -16.96 -9.64
CA ALA A 429 17.48 -17.48 -11.00
C ALA A 429 18.36 -18.71 -11.20
N ALA A 430 17.74 -19.86 -11.47
CA ALA A 430 18.39 -21.11 -11.83
C ALA A 430 18.30 -21.32 -13.35
N ILE A 431 19.29 -20.82 -14.09
CA ILE A 431 19.31 -20.73 -15.55
C ILE A 431 20.07 -21.94 -16.13
N GLN A 432 19.37 -23.06 -16.29
CA GLN A 432 19.95 -24.30 -16.79
C GLN A 432 20.18 -24.32 -18.31
N GLY A 433 19.60 -23.37 -19.05
CA GLY A 433 19.61 -23.36 -20.51
C GLY A 433 19.46 -21.95 -21.10
N ALA A 434 19.08 -21.87 -22.38
CA ALA A 434 19.00 -20.59 -23.07
C ALA A 434 18.06 -19.57 -22.36
N ALA A 435 18.53 -18.33 -22.23
CA ALA A 435 17.82 -17.18 -21.68
C ALA A 435 18.03 -15.98 -22.61
N VAL A 436 16.99 -15.62 -23.38
CA VAL A 436 17.09 -14.66 -24.49
C VAL A 436 16.01 -13.59 -24.38
N GLY A 437 16.35 -12.32 -24.67
CA GLY A 437 15.41 -11.20 -24.55
C GLY A 437 14.84 -11.08 -23.13
N VAL A 438 13.51 -10.99 -23.01
CA VAL A 438 12.80 -11.02 -21.72
C VAL A 438 13.21 -12.21 -20.84
N GLY A 439 13.62 -13.32 -21.44
CA GLY A 439 14.10 -14.51 -20.74
C GLY A 439 15.36 -14.28 -19.89
N ILE A 440 16.26 -13.38 -20.29
CA ILE A 440 17.39 -12.98 -19.43
C ILE A 440 17.06 -11.70 -18.66
N THR A 441 16.36 -10.74 -19.24
CA THR A 441 16.16 -9.42 -18.59
C THR A 441 15.24 -9.46 -17.38
N MET A 442 14.23 -10.35 -17.36
CA MET A 442 13.39 -10.53 -16.15
C MET A 442 14.17 -11.06 -14.94
N THR A 443 15.37 -11.64 -15.16
CA THR A 443 16.22 -12.18 -14.09
C THR A 443 17.17 -11.15 -13.48
N LEU A 444 17.36 -9.99 -14.14
CA LEU A 444 18.30 -8.96 -13.70
C LEU A 444 17.97 -8.34 -12.33
N PRO A 445 16.69 -8.13 -11.95
CA PRO A 445 16.35 -7.66 -10.60
C PRO A 445 16.41 -8.76 -9.53
N MET A 446 16.58 -10.03 -9.91
CA MET A 446 16.68 -11.12 -8.93
C MET A 446 17.94 -10.96 -8.06
N THR A 447 17.93 -11.50 -6.84
CA THR A 447 19.05 -11.34 -5.91
C THR A 447 20.28 -12.11 -6.40
N ILE A 448 20.09 -13.36 -6.82
CA ILE A 448 21.16 -14.29 -7.18
C ILE A 448 20.85 -14.91 -8.55
N ARG A 449 21.87 -15.13 -9.38
CA ARG A 449 21.75 -15.79 -10.68
C ARG A 449 22.82 -16.87 -10.81
N ILE A 450 22.37 -18.12 -10.98
CA ILE A 450 23.21 -19.29 -11.23
C ILE A 450 22.91 -19.77 -12.65
N ALA A 451 23.95 -20.04 -13.45
CA ALA A 451 23.78 -20.47 -14.83
C ALA A 451 24.63 -21.69 -15.17
N ALA A 452 24.19 -22.47 -16.15
CA ALA A 452 25.04 -23.47 -16.78
C ALA A 452 26.05 -22.78 -17.71
N ALA A 453 27.32 -23.18 -17.72
CA ALA A 453 28.34 -22.67 -18.63
C ALA A 453 27.90 -22.66 -20.11
N PRO A 454 27.27 -23.72 -20.67
CA PRO A 454 26.79 -23.70 -22.05
C PRO A 454 25.46 -22.96 -22.25
N ALA A 455 24.84 -22.39 -21.20
CA ALA A 455 23.59 -21.64 -21.33
C ALA A 455 23.78 -20.47 -22.29
N LYS A 456 22.86 -20.35 -23.26
CA LYS A 456 22.89 -19.32 -24.30
C LYS A 456 22.20 -18.06 -23.79
N ILE A 457 22.98 -17.01 -23.55
CA ILE A 457 22.51 -15.72 -23.01
C ILE A 457 22.50 -14.68 -24.12
N GLY A 458 21.38 -14.00 -24.34
CA GLY A 458 21.24 -13.06 -25.46
C GLY A 458 20.37 -11.85 -25.18
N PHE A 459 20.95 -10.66 -25.25
CA PHE A 459 20.25 -9.36 -25.21
C PHE A 459 19.94 -8.91 -26.65
N VAL A 460 19.10 -9.67 -27.34
CA VAL A 460 18.97 -9.67 -28.81
C VAL A 460 18.14 -8.51 -29.41
N PHE A 461 17.88 -7.44 -28.65
CA PHE A 461 16.94 -6.38 -29.00
C PHE A 461 17.27 -5.69 -30.33
N ALA A 462 18.52 -5.25 -30.51
CA ALA A 462 18.97 -4.57 -31.72
C ALA A 462 18.82 -5.45 -32.98
N ARG A 463 19.03 -6.76 -32.86
CA ARG A 463 18.81 -7.71 -33.98
C ARG A 463 17.35 -7.92 -34.34
N ARG A 464 16.42 -7.40 -33.53
CA ARG A 464 14.97 -7.47 -33.75
C ARG A 464 14.33 -6.09 -33.92
N GLY A 465 15.13 -5.02 -34.02
CA GLY A 465 14.62 -3.65 -34.11
C GLY A 465 13.89 -3.18 -32.85
N LEU A 466 14.23 -3.73 -31.69
CA LEU A 466 13.62 -3.40 -30.40
C LEU A 466 14.59 -2.60 -29.53
N ALA A 467 14.03 -1.74 -28.68
CA ALA A 467 14.75 -1.14 -27.57
C ALA A 467 14.85 -2.13 -26.38
N MET A 468 15.70 -1.78 -25.40
CA MET A 468 15.78 -2.50 -24.13
C MET A 468 14.44 -2.42 -23.37
N GLU A 469 14.04 -3.51 -22.73
CA GLU A 469 12.79 -3.63 -21.96
C GLU A 469 13.04 -4.18 -20.55
N ALA A 470 12.01 -4.51 -19.78
CA ALA A 470 12.13 -5.13 -18.45
C ALA A 470 13.00 -4.37 -17.44
N ALA A 471 13.08 -3.04 -17.57
CA ALA A 471 14.03 -2.18 -16.85
C ALA A 471 15.51 -2.61 -16.99
N SER A 472 15.85 -3.35 -18.04
CA SER A 472 17.20 -3.86 -18.25
C SER A 472 18.25 -2.77 -18.46
N SER A 473 17.86 -1.59 -18.96
CA SER A 473 18.74 -0.42 -19.07
C SER A 473 19.16 0.12 -17.70
N TYR A 474 18.38 -0.15 -16.65
CA TYR A 474 18.71 0.17 -15.27
C TYR A 474 19.59 -0.91 -14.64
N PHE A 475 19.18 -2.19 -14.73
CA PHE A 475 19.84 -3.28 -14.01
C PHE A 475 21.12 -3.79 -14.67
N LEU A 476 21.13 -4.02 -15.99
CA LEU A 476 22.28 -4.61 -16.68
C LEU A 476 23.60 -3.84 -16.47
N PRO A 477 23.68 -2.52 -16.68
CA PRO A 477 24.93 -1.79 -16.48
C PRO A 477 25.39 -1.78 -15.01
N ARG A 478 24.49 -1.94 -14.04
CA ARG A 478 24.85 -2.07 -12.61
C ARG A 478 25.47 -3.43 -12.29
N LEU A 479 25.18 -4.46 -13.09
CA LEU A 479 25.70 -5.82 -12.90
C LEU A 479 27.02 -6.05 -13.66
N VAL A 480 27.10 -5.62 -14.92
CA VAL A 480 28.27 -5.89 -15.77
C VAL A 480 29.04 -4.63 -16.17
N GLY A 481 28.65 -3.45 -15.71
CA GLY A 481 29.26 -2.19 -16.14
C GLY A 481 28.86 -1.78 -17.56
N TYR A 482 28.94 -0.47 -17.84
CA TYR A 482 28.44 0.12 -19.09
C TYR A 482 29.08 -0.46 -20.36
N SER A 483 30.40 -0.67 -20.38
CA SER A 483 31.11 -1.13 -21.58
C SER A 483 30.63 -2.50 -22.06
N ARG A 484 30.56 -3.48 -21.15
CA ARG A 484 30.07 -4.83 -21.47
C ARG A 484 28.58 -4.83 -21.78
N ALA A 485 27.78 -4.07 -21.01
CA ALA A 485 26.36 -3.89 -21.26
C ALA A 485 26.10 -3.35 -22.68
N LEU A 486 26.77 -2.26 -23.07
CA LEU A 486 26.66 -1.67 -24.40
C LEU A 486 27.08 -2.66 -25.50
N HIS A 487 28.14 -3.44 -25.29
CA HIS A 487 28.57 -4.45 -26.26
C HIS A 487 27.46 -5.48 -26.53
N VAL A 488 26.92 -6.11 -25.48
CA VAL A 488 25.96 -7.21 -25.65
C VAL A 488 24.64 -6.72 -26.22
N VAL A 489 24.18 -5.52 -25.86
CA VAL A 489 22.91 -4.95 -26.40
C VAL A 489 23.09 -4.39 -27.81
N THR A 490 24.25 -3.82 -28.15
CA THR A 490 24.51 -3.24 -29.49
C THR A 490 24.66 -4.34 -30.53
N THR A 491 25.43 -5.38 -30.23
CA THR A 491 25.62 -6.50 -31.17
C THR A 491 24.41 -7.42 -31.23
N GLY A 492 23.63 -7.47 -30.14
CA GLY A 492 22.54 -8.42 -29.92
C GLY A 492 22.97 -9.88 -30.09
N SER A 493 24.27 -10.19 -29.93
CA SER A 493 24.81 -11.54 -30.09
C SER A 493 24.44 -12.43 -28.90
N VAL A 494 24.51 -13.74 -29.12
CA VAL A 494 24.29 -14.75 -28.07
C VAL A 494 25.64 -15.29 -27.61
N TYR A 495 25.86 -15.30 -26.30
CA TYR A 495 27.10 -15.75 -25.68
C TYR A 495 26.82 -16.91 -24.71
N PRO A 496 27.75 -17.85 -24.52
CA PRO A 496 27.66 -18.79 -23.41
C PRO A 496 27.78 -18.04 -22.07
N ALA A 497 27.19 -18.56 -20.99
CA ALA A 497 27.16 -17.88 -19.70
C ALA A 497 28.54 -17.60 -19.10
N ASN A 498 29.55 -18.42 -19.43
CA ASN A 498 30.94 -18.25 -18.99
C ASN A 498 31.77 -17.28 -19.87
N HIS A 499 31.13 -16.57 -20.81
CA HIS A 499 31.83 -15.62 -21.66
C HIS A 499 32.18 -14.34 -20.89
N ARG A 500 33.41 -13.83 -21.05
CA ARG A 500 33.93 -12.62 -20.36
C ARG A 500 33.06 -11.35 -20.40
N LEU A 501 32.20 -11.23 -21.41
CA LEU A 501 31.25 -10.11 -21.52
C LEU A 501 30.11 -10.18 -20.49
N LEU A 502 29.90 -11.34 -19.89
CA LEU A 502 28.89 -11.61 -18.87
C LEU A 502 29.50 -11.77 -17.47
N ASP A 503 30.81 -11.59 -17.30
CA ASP A 503 31.47 -11.68 -15.99
C ASP A 503 30.80 -10.69 -15.00
N GLY A 504 30.39 -11.18 -13.83
CA GLY A 504 29.64 -10.40 -12.84
C GLY A 504 28.12 -10.44 -13.01
N LEU A 505 27.58 -11.01 -14.09
CA LEU A 505 26.14 -11.23 -14.23
C LEU A 505 25.64 -12.41 -13.38
N PHE A 506 26.43 -13.48 -13.32
CA PHE A 506 26.14 -14.71 -12.58
C PHE A 506 27.03 -14.81 -11.34
N SER A 507 26.45 -15.20 -10.21
CA SER A 507 27.21 -15.48 -8.98
C SER A 507 27.95 -16.81 -9.08
N GLU A 508 27.36 -17.78 -9.77
CA GLU A 508 27.93 -19.10 -10.01
C GLU A 508 27.65 -19.52 -11.46
N VAL A 509 28.66 -20.06 -12.14
CA VAL A 509 28.53 -20.68 -13.46
C VAL A 509 28.99 -22.13 -13.35
N LEU A 510 28.06 -23.07 -13.51
CA LEU A 510 28.31 -24.50 -13.32
C LEU A 510 28.50 -25.21 -14.66
N ASP A 511 29.32 -26.25 -14.71
CA ASP A 511 29.64 -26.94 -15.97
C ASP A 511 28.41 -27.58 -16.63
N LYS A 512 27.50 -28.15 -15.83
CA LYS A 512 26.37 -28.96 -16.33
C LYS A 512 25.03 -28.30 -16.03
N PRO A 513 24.10 -28.24 -17.01
CA PRO A 513 22.72 -27.83 -16.80
C PRO A 513 22.00 -28.52 -15.64
N GLY A 514 22.25 -29.82 -15.44
CA GLY A 514 21.60 -30.61 -14.38
C GLY A 514 21.96 -30.18 -12.95
N ASP A 515 23.08 -29.49 -12.77
CA ASP A 515 23.58 -29.12 -11.44
C ASP A 515 23.02 -27.75 -10.98
N VAL A 516 22.44 -26.96 -11.91
CA VAL A 516 22.01 -25.57 -11.65
C VAL A 516 20.85 -25.47 -10.67
N LEU A 517 19.76 -26.22 -10.90
CA LEU A 517 18.61 -26.19 -9.99
C LEU A 517 18.97 -26.79 -8.61
N PRO A 518 19.62 -27.97 -8.51
CA PRO A 518 20.09 -28.49 -7.22
C PRO A 518 20.91 -27.49 -6.42
N ARG A 519 21.87 -26.80 -7.06
CA ARG A 519 22.69 -25.80 -6.40
C ARG A 519 21.90 -24.58 -5.94
N ALA A 520 20.95 -24.11 -6.74
CA ALA A 520 20.06 -23.02 -6.37
C ALA A 520 19.17 -23.37 -5.16
N LEU A 521 18.68 -24.62 -5.09
CA LEU A 521 17.89 -25.12 -3.97
C LEU A 521 18.73 -25.28 -2.70
N GLU A 522 19.96 -25.80 -2.81
CA GLU A 522 20.90 -25.87 -1.68
C GLU A 522 21.18 -24.49 -1.08
N LEU A 523 21.43 -23.49 -1.94
CA LEU A 523 21.62 -22.11 -1.50
C LEU A 523 20.34 -21.51 -0.89
N ALA A 524 19.17 -21.83 -1.45
CA ALA A 524 17.90 -21.39 -0.90
C ALA A 524 17.62 -21.98 0.49
N ASP A 525 17.93 -23.26 0.70
CA ASP A 525 17.81 -23.92 2.00
C ASP A 525 18.72 -23.29 3.05
N ASP A 526 19.98 -23.01 2.69
CA ASP A 526 20.94 -22.34 3.56
C ASP A 526 20.45 -20.93 3.96
N ILE A 527 20.02 -20.12 2.99
CA ILE A 527 19.46 -18.78 3.25
C ILE A 527 18.23 -18.87 4.15
N ALA A 528 17.30 -19.78 3.87
CA ALA A 528 16.06 -19.92 4.64
C ALA A 528 16.31 -20.35 6.10
N ALA A 529 17.34 -21.16 6.33
CA ALA A 529 17.72 -21.65 7.64
C ALA A 529 18.55 -20.65 8.45
N ASN A 530 19.47 -19.92 7.80
CA ASN A 530 20.56 -19.24 8.48
C ASN A 530 20.53 -17.70 8.39
N CYS A 531 19.60 -17.11 7.64
CA CYS A 531 19.57 -15.65 7.43
C CYS A 531 18.26 -15.00 7.88
N SER A 532 18.36 -13.79 8.43
CA SER A 532 17.20 -12.96 8.78
C SER A 532 16.56 -12.38 7.52
N GLY A 533 15.26 -12.62 7.33
CA GLY A 533 14.50 -12.09 6.20
C GLY A 533 14.44 -10.57 6.19
N ILE A 534 14.33 -9.95 7.38
CA ILE A 534 14.34 -8.49 7.54
C ILE A 534 15.68 -7.92 7.06
N SER A 535 16.80 -8.48 7.56
CA SER A 535 18.13 -8.01 7.19
C SER A 535 18.39 -8.16 5.68
N ILE A 536 17.97 -9.26 5.07
CA ILE A 536 18.08 -9.45 3.62
C ILE A 536 17.31 -8.35 2.86
N ALA A 537 16.06 -8.09 3.25
CA ALA A 537 15.21 -7.09 2.62
C ALA A 537 15.80 -5.67 2.74
N LEU A 538 16.23 -5.30 3.94
CA LEU A 538 16.83 -3.99 4.23
C LEU A 538 18.15 -3.81 3.49
N ASN A 539 19.04 -4.81 3.49
CA ASN A 539 20.32 -4.73 2.77
C ASN A 539 20.10 -4.56 1.26
N LYS A 540 19.16 -5.31 0.66
CA LYS A 540 18.76 -5.13 -0.74
C LYS A 540 18.26 -3.71 -1.00
N ALA A 541 17.40 -3.20 -0.12
CA ALA A 541 16.85 -1.86 -0.25
C ALA A 541 17.94 -0.78 -0.12
N LEU A 542 18.85 -0.86 0.86
CA LEU A 542 19.95 0.11 1.05
C LEU A 542 20.84 0.23 -0.20
N MET A 543 21.10 -0.87 -0.89
CA MET A 543 21.89 -0.88 -2.13
C MET A 543 21.15 -0.26 -3.32
N TYR A 544 19.85 -0.55 -3.49
CA TYR A 544 19.08 -0.11 -4.66
C TYR A 544 18.35 1.23 -4.48
N ARG A 545 18.14 1.65 -3.24
CA ARG A 545 17.45 2.89 -2.82
C ARG A 545 18.44 3.78 -2.06
N SER A 546 19.65 3.88 -2.60
CA SER A 546 20.75 4.62 -2.01
C SER A 546 20.54 6.12 -2.06
N MET A 547 21.23 6.83 -1.17
CA MET A 547 21.24 8.28 -1.12
C MET A 547 22.26 8.88 -2.12
N PRO A 548 22.15 10.18 -2.46
CA PRO A 548 23.02 10.82 -3.44
C PRO A 548 24.50 10.90 -3.05
N SER A 549 24.82 10.92 -1.75
CA SER A 549 26.20 10.99 -1.22
C SER A 549 26.49 9.93 -0.16
N ALA A 550 27.78 9.73 0.13
CA ALA A 550 28.23 8.76 1.13
C ALA A 550 27.78 9.16 2.54
N GLU A 551 27.80 10.46 2.87
CA GLU A 551 27.35 11.00 4.14
C GLU A 551 25.83 10.84 4.31
N GLU A 552 25.04 11.12 3.28
CA GLU A 552 23.59 10.89 3.34
C GLU A 552 23.26 9.39 3.45
N GLN A 553 24.03 8.53 2.76
CA GLN A 553 23.88 7.08 2.90
C GLN A 553 24.20 6.63 4.32
N HIS A 554 25.28 7.14 4.92
CA HIS A 554 25.63 6.83 6.30
C HIS A 554 24.55 7.23 7.31
N LEU A 555 23.91 8.39 7.13
CA LEU A 555 22.78 8.82 7.97
C LEU A 555 21.57 7.88 7.83
N LEU A 556 21.32 7.38 6.61
CA LEU A 556 20.29 6.38 6.39
C LEU A 556 20.67 5.03 7.04
N ASP A 557 21.87 4.51 6.77
CA ASP A 557 22.39 3.26 7.32
C ASP A 557 22.32 3.27 8.86
N SER A 558 22.73 4.37 9.48
CA SER A 558 22.72 4.55 10.93
C SER A 558 21.31 4.46 11.51
N ARG A 559 20.32 5.10 10.88
CA ARG A 559 18.92 5.04 11.33
C ARG A 559 18.31 3.66 11.14
N VAL A 560 18.56 3.01 10.02
CA VAL A 560 18.06 1.66 9.73
C VAL A 560 18.69 0.65 10.68
N LEU A 561 20.01 0.70 10.88
CA LEU A 561 20.74 -0.18 11.80
C LEU A 561 20.28 0.02 13.25
N TYR A 562 20.19 1.27 13.71
CA TYR A 562 19.73 1.58 15.06
C TYR A 562 18.30 1.08 15.31
N GLY A 563 17.42 1.17 14.30
CA GLY A 563 16.07 0.63 14.38
C GLY A 563 16.00 -0.89 14.50
N LEU A 564 17.07 -1.63 14.18
CA LEU A 564 17.15 -3.08 14.41
C LEU A 564 17.57 -3.42 15.84
N TYR A 565 18.05 -2.47 16.64
CA TYR A 565 18.50 -2.74 18.00
C TYR A 565 17.34 -3.19 18.89
N GLY A 566 17.55 -4.31 19.59
CA GLY A 566 16.52 -4.92 20.43
C GLY A 566 15.41 -5.66 19.68
N THR A 567 15.46 -5.73 18.35
CA THR A 567 14.50 -6.54 17.57
C THR A 567 14.70 -8.04 17.82
N LYS A 568 13.65 -8.83 17.50
CA LYS A 568 13.63 -10.29 17.67
C LYS A 568 14.85 -10.95 17.01
N ASP A 569 15.10 -10.61 15.75
CA ASP A 569 16.16 -11.25 14.97
C ASP A 569 17.55 -10.82 15.44
N LEU A 570 17.80 -9.55 15.78
CA LEU A 570 19.11 -9.16 16.30
C LEU A 570 19.41 -9.83 17.64
N THR A 571 18.42 -9.86 18.55
CA THR A 571 18.54 -10.51 19.86
C THR A 571 18.84 -12.00 19.72
N GLU A 572 18.10 -12.69 18.85
CA GLU A 572 18.31 -14.11 18.57
C GLU A 572 19.64 -14.39 17.87
N GLY A 573 20.05 -13.55 16.92
CA GLY A 573 21.34 -13.68 16.23
C GLY A 573 22.52 -13.58 17.20
N VAL A 574 22.49 -12.61 18.12
CA VAL A 574 23.49 -12.46 19.17
C VAL A 574 23.47 -13.65 20.13
N ALA A 575 22.29 -14.06 20.60
CA ALA A 575 22.14 -15.19 21.51
C ALA A 575 22.66 -16.50 20.90
N ALA A 576 22.21 -16.83 19.67
CA ALA A 576 22.62 -18.04 18.97
C ALA A 576 24.14 -18.10 18.72
N PHE A 577 24.75 -16.96 18.39
CA PHE A 577 26.20 -16.85 18.23
C PHE A 577 26.95 -17.11 19.54
N MET A 578 26.53 -16.48 20.63
CA MET A 578 27.16 -16.66 21.95
C MET A 578 26.98 -18.09 22.50
N GLU A 579 25.82 -18.69 22.26
CA GLU A 579 25.47 -20.04 22.69
C GLU A 579 25.98 -21.15 21.75
N LYS A 580 26.58 -20.78 20.60
CA LYS A 580 27.09 -21.70 19.56
C LYS A 580 26.04 -22.71 19.09
N ARG A 581 24.81 -22.24 18.87
CA ARG A 581 23.70 -23.05 18.35
C ARG A 581 23.19 -22.50 17.02
N ASN A 582 22.37 -23.28 16.34
CA ASN A 582 21.67 -22.81 15.16
C ASN A 582 20.73 -21.65 15.52
N VAL A 583 20.74 -20.63 14.68
CA VAL A 583 19.89 -19.44 14.80
C VAL A 583 18.46 -19.74 14.35
N LYS A 584 17.48 -19.06 14.97
CA LYS A 584 16.06 -19.21 14.67
C LYS A 584 15.40 -17.85 14.44
N PHE A 585 15.69 -17.25 13.29
CA PHE A 585 15.05 -15.99 12.90
C PHE A 585 13.55 -16.17 12.67
N THR A 586 12.77 -15.33 13.36
CA THR A 586 11.29 -15.33 13.34
C THR A 586 10.72 -13.96 12.99
N GLY A 587 11.56 -12.93 12.89
CA GLY A 587 11.17 -11.62 12.41
C GLY A 587 10.66 -11.67 10.98
N THR A 588 9.64 -10.85 10.72
CA THR A 588 9.01 -10.65 9.41
C THR A 588 9.20 -9.19 8.98
N ILE A 589 8.92 -8.85 7.72
CA ILE A 589 9.03 -7.46 7.26
C ILE A 589 8.12 -6.49 8.05
N LYS A 590 7.08 -7.01 8.72
CA LYS A 590 6.21 -6.25 9.64
C LYS A 590 6.95 -5.79 10.91
N ASP A 591 8.05 -6.44 11.26
CA ASP A 591 8.93 -6.08 12.38
C ASP A 591 10.09 -5.16 11.94
N ALA A 592 10.09 -4.67 10.69
CA ALA A 592 11.13 -3.76 10.20
C ALA A 592 11.13 -2.41 10.94
N PRO A 593 12.26 -1.69 10.98
CA PRO A 593 12.32 -0.34 11.55
C PRO A 593 11.29 0.61 10.96
N GLN A 594 10.77 1.54 11.76
CA GLN A 594 9.80 2.55 11.30
C GLN A 594 10.29 3.41 10.13
N THR A 595 11.61 3.52 9.96
CA THR A 595 12.23 4.21 8.81
C THR A 595 12.07 3.47 7.49
N TYR A 596 11.60 2.22 7.50
CA TYR A 596 11.33 1.43 6.30
C TYR A 596 9.86 1.55 5.89
N PRO A 597 9.55 1.85 4.60
CA PRO A 597 10.48 2.28 3.55
C PRO A 597 10.86 3.76 3.67
N TRP A 598 12.13 4.11 3.42
CA TRP A 598 12.62 5.50 3.43
C TRP A 598 12.51 6.20 2.07
N TRP A 599 11.98 5.51 1.06
CA TRP A 599 11.80 6.03 -0.29
C TRP A 599 10.31 6.14 -0.62
N PHE A 600 9.97 7.09 -1.50
CA PHE A 600 8.65 7.14 -2.09
C PHE A 600 8.59 6.22 -3.31
N ALA A 601 7.47 5.50 -3.46
CA ALA A 601 7.23 4.75 -4.68
C ALA A 601 7.21 5.72 -5.87
N ALA A 602 7.88 5.35 -6.96
CA ALA A 602 7.84 6.13 -8.18
C ALA A 602 6.40 6.25 -8.68
N ASP A 603 5.98 7.47 -8.97
CA ASP A 603 4.70 7.72 -9.61
C ASP A 603 4.72 7.16 -11.03
N THR A 604 3.81 6.24 -11.33
CA THR A 604 3.74 5.56 -12.62
C THR A 604 2.69 6.16 -13.55
N ARG A 605 2.18 7.36 -13.24
CA ARG A 605 1.14 8.05 -14.01
C ARG A 605 1.74 9.10 -14.94
N VAL A 606 0.96 9.51 -15.94
CA VAL A 606 1.30 10.58 -16.87
C VAL A 606 0.74 11.88 -16.30
N PRO A 607 1.55 12.90 -15.98
CA PRO A 607 1.04 14.16 -15.44
C PRO A 607 0.05 14.81 -16.42
N GLU A 608 -1.11 15.26 -15.92
CA GLU A 608 -2.07 16.01 -16.73
C GLU A 608 -1.45 17.30 -17.28
N GLY A 609 -1.75 17.62 -18.53
CA GLY A 609 -1.21 18.79 -19.22
C GLY A 609 0.18 18.60 -19.84
N THR A 610 0.78 17.40 -19.75
CA THR A 610 2.02 17.13 -20.48
C THR A 610 1.75 17.18 -21.99
N ASP A 611 2.45 18.05 -22.71
CA ASP A 611 2.37 18.19 -24.16
C ASP A 611 2.73 16.83 -24.79
N LYS A 612 1.70 16.10 -25.21
CA LYS A 612 1.79 14.71 -25.69
C LYS A 612 2.67 14.57 -26.94
N ALA A 613 3.04 15.68 -27.58
CA ALA A 613 3.94 15.73 -28.72
C ALA A 613 5.44 15.92 -28.34
N LYS A 614 5.76 16.17 -27.07
CA LYS A 614 7.14 16.48 -26.58
C LYS A 614 7.74 15.43 -25.64
N LEU A 615 7.01 14.37 -25.34
CA LEU A 615 7.50 13.12 -24.73
C LEU A 615 7.71 12.08 -25.84
#